data_AF-A0A7I8ER58-F1
#
_entry.id   AF-A0A7I8ER58-F1
#
_cell.length_a   1.000
_cell.length_b   1.000
_cell.length_c   1.000
_cell.angle_alpha   90.00
_cell.angle_beta   90.00
_cell.angle_gamma   90.00
#
_symmetry.space_group_name_H-M   'P 1'
#
loop_
_entity.id
_entity.type
_entity.pdbx_description
1 polymer ?
#
loop_
_entity_poly.entity_id
_entity_poly.type
_entity_poly.pdbx_seq_one_letter_code
_entity_poly.pdbx_strand_id
1 'polypeptide(L)'
;MISVERETALALHREFYQQGRSNQQAQWLLITHGIECVGKSNVLRQIREELQTEQVKMIYLDFARASLHDQFTILEQIISELTDSCKEQAIERFEEELKDGRRQMSIMASQLHNITQVINAQDQARVTDNSLSILSDKLSQEIQKGLKGLVDNLTTFFKKAVRTLREDGLVILLDNFEWLSERDSDIDYWLMNSLLPDLHEDLTRQSSNKQCLVMMTSRMKPPLDVIKQEQRHTITLLPWNRETVAGYLQQEKIHAATLHELVFAQTEGHAYSVTLFCNVIKEYGYDAQLEIRNTSQLVALFLRAAWQAFVQEQILARLHWPFDELLRYGVVTEYFTQHKWATIFPELLPGMQARDLFECFVRYPSVQFNLQQNAYTIAPLLRQIILNHLSNEESDQFKKYHEREEAY
;
A
#
# COMPACT_ATOMS: atom_id res chain seq x y z
N MET A 1 -16.47 -10.20 19.43
CA MET A 1 -15.69 -11.35 18.95
C MET A 1 -15.15 -11.24 17.52
N ILE A 2 -15.82 -10.57 16.56
CA ILE A 2 -15.11 -9.80 15.48
C ILE A 2 -13.98 -8.95 16.08
N SER A 3 -14.28 -8.53 17.30
CA SER A 3 -13.44 -7.83 18.22
C SER A 3 -12.11 -8.54 18.57
N VAL A 4 -11.94 -9.86 18.72
CA VAL A 4 -10.72 -10.36 19.44
C VAL A 4 -9.40 -10.03 18.74
N GLU A 5 -9.15 -10.47 17.50
CA GLU A 5 -7.88 -10.15 16.80
C GLU A 5 -7.77 -8.65 16.48
N ARG A 6 -8.91 -7.98 16.29
CA ARG A 6 -9.01 -6.54 16.04
C ARG A 6 -8.72 -5.71 17.29
N GLU A 7 -9.16 -6.16 18.46
CA GLU A 7 -8.90 -5.65 19.80
C GLU A 7 -7.48 -5.99 20.21
N THR A 8 -6.92 -7.13 19.78
CA THR A 8 -5.49 -7.43 19.94
C THR A 8 -4.65 -6.43 19.16
N ALA A 9 -4.97 -6.17 17.88
CA ALA A 9 -4.29 -5.14 17.10
C ALA A 9 -4.46 -3.75 17.75
N LEU A 10 -5.69 -3.33 18.06
CA LEU A 10 -5.96 -2.06 18.74
C LEU A 10 -5.26 -1.97 20.11
N ALA A 11 -5.21 -3.06 20.88
CA ALA A 11 -4.52 -3.10 22.18
C ALA A 11 -3.01 -2.97 22.01
N LEU A 12 -2.40 -3.63 21.02
CA LEU A 12 -0.98 -3.47 20.68
C LEU A 12 -0.67 -2.05 20.19
N HIS A 13 -1.56 -1.42 19.41
CA HIS A 13 -1.44 -0.01 19.02
C HIS A 13 -1.58 0.94 20.22
N ARG A 14 -2.52 0.69 21.13
CA ARG A 14 -2.68 1.45 22.39
C ARG A 14 -1.48 1.25 23.31
N GLU A 15 -0.96 0.03 23.42
CA GLU A 15 0.24 -0.31 24.20
C GLU A 15 1.45 0.43 23.64
N PHE A 16 1.70 0.33 22.33
CA PHE A 16 2.76 1.08 21.65
C PHE A 16 2.64 2.60 21.89
N TYR A 17 1.43 3.14 21.77
CA TYR A 17 1.17 4.56 22.03
C TYR A 17 1.44 4.95 23.49
N GLN A 18 0.99 4.15 24.46
CA GLN A 18 1.24 4.35 25.89
C GLN A 18 2.73 4.21 26.25
N GLN A 19 3.43 3.24 25.65
CA GLN A 19 4.87 3.03 25.81
C GLN A 19 5.65 4.25 25.27
N GLY A 20 5.35 4.68 24.04
CA GLY A 20 5.88 5.93 23.48
C GLY A 20 5.58 7.14 24.36
N ARG A 21 4.38 7.21 24.95
CA ARG A 21 3.99 8.31 25.85
C ARG A 21 4.75 8.34 27.18
N SER A 22 5.18 7.18 27.69
CA SER A 22 5.94 7.05 28.94
C SER A 22 7.44 7.39 28.84
N ASN A 23 7.92 7.73 27.64
CA ASN A 23 9.20 8.40 27.39
C ASN A 23 10.48 7.63 27.83
N GLN A 24 10.50 6.30 27.69
CA GLN A 24 11.71 5.47 27.94
C GLN A 24 12.04 4.40 26.89
N GLN A 25 11.25 4.22 25.82
CA GLN A 25 11.58 3.27 24.76
C GLN A 25 12.07 3.97 23.48
N ALA A 26 13.00 3.32 22.79
CA ALA A 26 13.53 3.79 21.51
C ALA A 26 12.56 3.63 20.32
N GLN A 27 11.46 2.89 20.52
CA GLN A 27 10.46 2.60 19.49
C GLN A 27 9.56 3.80 19.23
N TRP A 28 9.54 4.25 17.97
CA TRP A 28 8.72 5.38 17.51
C TRP A 28 8.00 5.11 16.18
N LEU A 29 8.37 4.04 15.47
CA LEU A 29 7.69 3.56 14.28
C LEU A 29 6.93 2.26 14.58
N LEU A 30 5.63 2.23 14.32
CA LEU A 30 4.81 1.02 14.36
C LEU A 30 4.37 0.63 12.95
N ILE A 31 4.67 -0.61 12.56
CA ILE A 31 4.39 -1.14 11.22
C ILE A 31 3.35 -2.26 11.34
N THR A 32 2.17 -2.02 10.80
CA THR A 32 1.11 -3.04 10.69
C THR A 32 1.08 -3.61 9.28
N HIS A 33 1.45 -4.87 9.14
CA HIS A 33 1.46 -5.54 7.85
C HIS A 33 0.60 -6.80 7.84
N GLY A 34 0.38 -7.35 6.65
CA GLY A 34 -0.49 -8.50 6.42
C GLY A 34 -1.02 -8.47 4.99
N ILE A 35 -1.70 -9.53 4.59
CA ILE A 35 -2.24 -9.72 3.24
C ILE A 35 -3.23 -8.62 2.83
N GLU A 36 -3.60 -8.61 1.55
CA GLU A 36 -4.62 -7.69 1.00
C GLU A 36 -5.91 -7.73 1.80
N CYS A 37 -6.64 -6.61 1.85
CA CYS A 37 -7.97 -6.47 2.46
C CYS A 37 -8.19 -7.01 3.90
N VAL A 38 -7.15 -7.40 4.64
CA VAL A 38 -7.22 -7.96 6.02
C VAL A 38 -7.62 -6.92 7.11
N GLY A 39 -8.11 -5.75 6.73
CA GLY A 39 -8.64 -4.74 7.65
C GLY A 39 -7.64 -3.71 8.21
N LYS A 40 -6.39 -3.70 7.73
CA LYS A 40 -5.32 -2.74 8.12
C LYS A 40 -5.81 -1.29 8.28
N SER A 41 -6.40 -0.71 7.23
CA SER A 41 -6.89 0.67 7.21
C SER A 41 -8.03 0.94 8.22
N ASN A 42 -8.81 -0.09 8.56
CA ASN A 42 -9.85 0.04 9.60
C ASN A 42 -9.23 0.15 10.99
N VAL A 43 -8.09 -0.49 11.24
CA VAL A 43 -7.35 -0.37 12.51
C VAL A 43 -6.82 1.06 12.67
N LEU A 44 -6.14 1.62 11.67
CA LEU A 44 -5.67 3.02 11.71
C LEU A 44 -6.82 4.02 11.88
N ARG A 45 -7.95 3.84 11.18
CA ARG A 45 -9.12 4.72 11.33
C ARG A 45 -9.65 4.73 12.75
N GLN A 46 -9.79 3.57 13.39
CA GLN A 46 -10.27 3.49 14.77
C GLN A 46 -9.29 4.10 15.78
N ILE A 47 -7.99 3.94 15.57
CA ILE A 47 -6.98 4.59 16.42
C ILE A 47 -7.10 6.11 16.31
N ARG A 48 -7.31 6.64 15.10
CA ARG A 48 -7.58 8.05 14.86
C ARG A 48 -8.85 8.52 15.57
N GLU A 49 -9.90 7.70 15.61
CA GLU A 49 -11.17 8.00 16.29
C GLU A 49 -11.04 7.96 17.83
N GLU A 50 -10.33 6.98 18.39
CA GLU A 50 -10.14 6.82 19.83
C GLU A 50 -9.21 7.89 20.43
N LEU A 51 -8.06 8.13 19.79
CA LEU A 51 -7.01 9.02 20.31
C LEU A 51 -7.24 10.50 19.95
N GLN A 52 -8.34 10.82 19.26
CA GLN A 52 -8.75 12.20 18.92
C GLN A 52 -9.08 13.08 20.14
N THR A 53 -9.04 12.53 21.34
CA THR A 53 -9.41 13.19 22.61
C THR A 53 -8.21 13.65 23.44
N GLU A 54 -6.98 13.44 22.97
CA GLU A 54 -5.75 13.71 23.73
C GLU A 54 -5.02 15.01 23.31
N GLN A 55 -4.06 15.45 24.12
CA GLN A 55 -3.16 16.60 23.84
C GLN A 55 -2.09 16.26 22.76
N VAL A 56 -2.49 15.52 21.74
CA VAL A 56 -1.63 14.97 20.68
C VAL A 56 -2.27 15.28 19.34
N LYS A 57 -1.49 15.88 18.45
CA LYS A 57 -1.95 16.16 17.09
C LYS A 57 -1.82 14.92 16.22
N MET A 58 -2.88 14.58 15.49
CA MET A 58 -2.89 13.45 14.56
C MET A 58 -2.99 13.92 13.12
N ILE A 59 -2.20 13.29 12.25
CA ILE A 59 -2.18 13.51 10.80
C ILE A 59 -2.46 12.17 10.13
N TYR A 60 -3.25 12.16 9.06
CA TYR A 60 -3.60 10.93 8.34
C TYR A 60 -3.34 11.05 6.84
N LEU A 61 -2.31 10.37 6.36
CA LEU A 61 -1.95 10.28 4.95
C LEU A 61 -2.41 8.93 4.40
N ASP A 62 -3.17 8.94 3.30
CA ASP A 62 -3.68 7.75 2.63
C ASP A 62 -3.11 7.70 1.22
N PHE A 63 -2.07 6.90 1.01
CA PHE A 63 -1.32 6.84 -0.25
C PHE A 63 -2.07 6.14 -1.38
N ALA A 64 -3.23 5.53 -1.10
CA ALA A 64 -4.15 5.09 -2.15
C ALA A 64 -4.81 6.27 -2.90
N ARG A 65 -4.72 7.50 -2.38
CA ARG A 65 -5.28 8.70 -3.03
C ARG A 65 -4.38 9.20 -4.16
N ALA A 66 -5.02 9.61 -5.25
CA ALA A 66 -4.37 10.10 -6.47
C ALA A 66 -3.62 11.46 -6.34
N SER A 67 -3.45 11.99 -5.13
CA SER A 67 -2.82 13.29 -4.85
C SER A 67 -1.46 13.18 -4.16
N LEU A 68 -1.17 12.09 -3.44
CA LEU A 68 0.08 11.96 -2.68
C LEU A 68 1.17 11.31 -3.54
N HIS A 69 1.64 12.03 -4.56
CA HIS A 69 2.55 11.52 -5.58
C HIS A 69 3.83 12.34 -5.74
N ASP A 70 4.02 13.37 -4.93
CA ASP A 70 5.23 14.20 -4.91
C ASP A 70 5.50 14.73 -3.50
N GLN A 71 6.75 15.12 -3.28
CA GLN A 71 7.25 15.57 -1.97
C GLN A 71 6.60 16.89 -1.52
N PHE A 72 6.23 17.79 -2.44
CA PHE A 72 5.58 19.06 -2.11
C PHE A 72 4.14 18.83 -1.63
N THR A 73 3.39 17.97 -2.32
CA THR A 73 2.00 17.68 -1.97
C THR A 73 1.89 16.85 -0.67
N ILE A 74 2.88 16.00 -0.38
CA ILE A 74 3.00 15.36 0.94
C ILE A 74 3.22 16.42 2.04
N LEU A 75 4.18 17.33 1.88
CA LEU A 75 4.45 18.38 2.87
C LEU A 75 3.27 19.36 3.04
N GLU A 76 2.61 19.73 1.95
CA GLU A 76 1.39 20.56 1.93
C GLU A 76 0.25 19.90 2.70
N GLN A 77 -0.04 18.61 2.44
CA GLN A 77 -1.09 17.88 3.16
C GLN A 77 -0.80 17.83 4.67
N ILE A 78 0.44 17.48 5.06
CA ILE A 78 0.86 17.43 6.46
C ILE A 78 0.69 18.80 7.13
N ILE A 79 1.12 19.89 6.49
CA ILE A 79 0.99 21.24 7.05
C ILE A 79 -0.48 21.69 7.13
N SER A 80 -1.30 21.38 6.13
CA SER A 80 -2.73 21.73 6.13
C SER A 80 -3.48 21.13 7.32
N GLU A 81 -3.10 19.92 7.77
CA GLU A 81 -3.64 19.31 8.98
C GLU A 81 -3.08 19.95 10.26
N LEU A 82 -1.90 20.59 10.21
CA LEU A 82 -1.21 21.24 11.34
C LEU A 82 -1.50 22.74 11.52
N THR A 83 -2.19 23.42 10.59
CA THR A 83 -2.39 24.89 10.61
C THR A 83 -2.90 25.41 11.96
N ASP A 84 -3.97 24.80 12.50
CA ASP A 84 -4.57 25.20 13.79
C ASP A 84 -3.72 24.84 15.03
N SER A 85 -2.68 24.02 14.84
CA SER A 85 -1.85 23.41 15.88
C SER A 85 -0.48 24.09 16.00
N CYS A 86 0.05 24.65 14.91
CA CYS A 86 1.33 25.37 14.86
C CYS A 86 1.15 26.88 15.12
N LYS A 87 2.23 27.66 15.05
CA LYS A 87 2.15 29.14 15.04
C LYS A 87 1.89 29.64 13.62
N GLU A 88 0.87 30.49 13.46
CA GLU A 88 0.45 31.15 12.21
C GLU A 88 1.64 31.67 11.38
N GLN A 89 2.49 32.53 11.95
CA GLN A 89 3.69 33.07 11.27
C GLN A 89 4.66 31.99 10.72
N ALA A 90 4.71 30.81 11.33
CA ALA A 90 5.57 29.73 10.85
C ALA A 90 4.92 28.93 9.72
N ILE A 91 3.58 28.87 9.68
CA ILE A 91 2.78 28.30 8.60
C ILE A 91 2.79 29.23 7.38
N GLU A 92 2.53 30.54 7.57
CA GLU A 92 2.59 31.55 6.50
C GLU A 92 3.93 31.49 5.74
N ARG A 93 5.05 31.44 6.45
CA ARG A 93 6.39 31.32 5.85
C ARG A 93 6.61 30.01 5.10
N PHE A 94 6.02 28.91 5.55
CA PHE A 94 6.07 27.66 4.80
C PHE A 94 5.23 27.75 3.53
N GLU A 95 4.04 28.35 3.58
CA GLU A 95 3.16 28.53 2.41
C GLU A 95 3.77 29.48 1.36
N GLU A 96 4.47 30.54 1.79
CA GLU A 96 5.26 31.41 0.91
C GLU A 96 6.36 30.63 0.16
N GLU A 97 7.15 29.82 0.88
CA GLU A 97 8.23 29.01 0.32
C GLU A 97 7.69 27.84 -0.55
N LEU A 98 6.55 27.24 -0.17
CA LEU A 98 5.85 26.24 -0.98
C LEU A 98 5.40 26.83 -2.32
N LYS A 99 4.85 28.05 -2.29
CA LYS A 99 4.37 28.78 -3.46
C LYS A 99 5.53 29.21 -4.38
N ASP A 100 6.62 29.70 -3.82
CA ASP A 100 7.80 30.04 -4.63
C ASP A 100 8.49 28.77 -5.18
N GLY A 101 8.62 27.72 -4.37
CA GLY A 101 9.13 26.43 -4.82
C GLY A 101 8.32 25.85 -5.99
N ARG A 102 6.98 25.86 -5.92
CA ARG A 102 6.10 25.47 -7.04
C ARG A 102 6.27 26.37 -8.27
N ARG A 103 6.49 27.67 -8.09
CA ARG A 103 6.81 28.60 -9.19
C ARG A 103 8.16 28.27 -9.84
N GLN A 104 9.19 28.00 -9.05
CA GLN A 104 10.51 27.61 -9.54
C GLN A 104 10.46 26.27 -10.29
N MET A 105 9.73 25.28 -9.77
CA MET A 105 9.47 24.02 -10.48
C MET A 105 8.76 24.23 -11.82
N SER A 106 7.74 25.10 -11.88
CA SER A 106 7.05 25.43 -13.13
C SER A 106 7.99 26.08 -14.16
N ILE A 107 8.89 26.95 -13.71
CA ILE A 107 9.94 27.54 -14.57
C ILE A 107 10.88 26.45 -15.09
N MET A 108 11.42 25.60 -14.21
CA MET A 108 12.31 24.48 -14.60
C MET A 108 11.63 23.51 -15.59
N ALA A 109 10.38 23.12 -15.34
CA ALA A 109 9.61 22.26 -16.23
C ALA A 109 9.37 22.91 -17.61
N SER A 110 9.12 24.23 -17.65
CA SER A 110 8.98 24.96 -18.91
C SER A 110 10.30 25.05 -19.70
N GLN A 111 11.43 25.21 -19.01
CA GLN A 111 12.76 25.18 -19.61
C GLN A 111 13.06 23.80 -20.20
N LEU A 112 12.77 22.73 -19.45
CA LEU A 112 12.84 21.34 -19.91
C LEU A 112 12.03 21.14 -21.19
N HIS A 113 10.75 21.50 -21.17
CA HIS A 113 9.86 21.32 -22.33
C HIS A 113 10.35 22.08 -23.57
N ASN A 114 10.76 23.33 -23.42
CA ASN A 114 11.31 24.12 -24.52
C ASN A 114 12.60 23.50 -25.09
N ILE A 115 13.47 22.94 -24.25
CA ILE A 115 14.71 22.30 -24.68
C ILE A 115 14.43 20.95 -25.36
N THR A 116 13.53 20.13 -24.81
CA THR A 116 13.06 18.89 -25.47
C THR A 116 12.42 19.17 -26.82
N GLN A 117 11.64 20.25 -26.97
CA GLN A 117 11.12 20.67 -28.27
C GLN A 117 12.24 21.09 -29.24
N VAL A 118 13.26 21.81 -28.79
CA VAL A 118 14.40 22.19 -29.64
C VAL A 118 15.20 20.96 -30.10
N ILE A 119 15.42 19.98 -29.21
CA ILE A 119 16.09 18.71 -29.55
C ILE A 119 15.26 17.93 -30.57
N ASN A 120 13.97 17.71 -30.30
CA ASN A 120 13.07 16.98 -31.21
C ASN A 120 12.89 17.68 -32.58
N ALA A 121 13.01 19.01 -32.63
CA ALA A 121 13.02 19.78 -33.88
C ALA A 121 14.36 19.68 -34.63
N GLN A 122 15.47 19.46 -33.92
CA GLN A 122 16.80 19.30 -34.51
C GLN A 122 17.10 17.87 -34.99
N ASP A 123 16.44 16.83 -34.47
CA ASP A 123 16.61 15.44 -34.95
C ASP A 123 16.19 15.21 -36.40
N GLN A 124 15.50 16.16 -37.05
CA GLN A 124 15.30 16.15 -38.50
C GLN A 124 16.54 16.60 -39.31
N ALA A 125 17.57 17.10 -38.64
CA ALA A 125 18.88 17.44 -39.21
C ALA A 125 19.96 16.55 -38.58
N ARG A 126 20.69 15.79 -39.40
CA ARG A 126 21.75 14.86 -38.95
C ARG A 126 22.83 15.57 -38.11
N VAL A 127 22.72 15.47 -36.79
CA VAL A 127 23.74 15.86 -35.81
C VAL A 127 24.23 14.60 -35.08
N THR A 128 25.49 14.59 -34.64
CA THR A 128 26.13 13.42 -34.04
C THR A 128 25.60 13.12 -32.63
N ASP A 129 24.70 12.13 -32.54
CA ASP A 129 24.00 11.55 -31.36
C ASP A 129 24.68 11.80 -30.00
N ASN A 130 25.93 11.34 -29.84
CA ASN A 130 26.64 11.33 -28.56
C ASN A 130 26.85 12.72 -27.93
N SER A 131 26.67 13.79 -28.70
CA SER A 131 26.85 15.18 -28.24
C SER A 131 25.59 15.69 -27.53
N LEU A 132 24.42 15.29 -28.03
CA LEU A 132 23.11 15.73 -27.56
C LEU A 132 22.68 14.92 -26.33
N SER A 133 22.96 13.62 -26.28
CA SER A 133 22.71 12.78 -25.09
C SER A 133 23.46 13.30 -23.86
N ILE A 134 24.77 13.57 -23.98
CA ILE A 134 25.59 14.09 -22.88
C ILE A 134 25.10 15.46 -22.37
N LEU A 135 24.52 16.30 -23.24
CA LEU A 135 23.92 17.58 -22.84
C LEU A 135 22.56 17.37 -22.15
N SER A 136 21.72 16.46 -22.66
CA SER A 136 20.45 16.07 -22.06
C SER A 136 20.64 15.48 -20.66
N ASP A 137 21.61 14.58 -20.49
CA ASP A 137 21.92 13.92 -19.21
C ASP A 137 22.41 14.93 -18.16
N LYS A 138 23.34 15.82 -18.55
CA LYS A 138 23.85 16.87 -17.65
C LYS A 138 22.75 17.85 -17.23
N LEU A 139 21.91 18.28 -18.17
CA LEU A 139 20.79 19.17 -17.88
C LEU A 139 19.77 18.49 -16.95
N SER A 140 19.46 17.22 -17.20
CA SER A 140 18.58 16.43 -16.35
C SER A 140 19.12 16.30 -14.92
N GLN A 141 20.44 16.07 -14.76
CA GLN A 141 21.11 16.07 -13.47
C GLN A 141 21.10 17.44 -12.77
N GLU A 142 21.31 18.53 -13.51
CA GLU A 142 21.23 19.89 -12.95
C GLU A 142 19.81 20.23 -12.47
N ILE A 143 18.79 19.81 -13.22
CA ILE A 143 17.37 20.00 -12.83
C ILE A 143 17.01 19.12 -11.64
N GLN A 144 17.39 17.83 -11.63
CA GLN A 144 17.18 16.96 -10.45
C GLN A 144 17.87 17.52 -9.20
N LYS A 145 19.09 18.06 -9.34
CA LYS A 145 19.80 18.74 -8.26
C LYS A 145 19.09 20.02 -7.80
N GLY A 146 18.53 20.78 -8.74
CA GLY A 146 17.70 21.97 -8.46
C GLY A 146 16.43 21.61 -7.68
N LEU A 147 15.67 20.63 -8.18
CA LEU A 147 14.47 20.10 -7.52
C LEU A 147 14.78 19.59 -6.10
N LYS A 148 15.86 18.83 -5.93
CA LYS A 148 16.31 18.37 -4.61
C LYS A 148 16.62 19.55 -3.67
N GLY A 149 17.30 20.59 -4.16
CA GLY A 149 17.56 21.80 -3.38
C GLY A 149 16.29 22.53 -2.95
N LEU A 150 15.25 22.56 -3.79
CA LEU A 150 13.94 23.11 -3.42
C LEU A 150 13.25 22.26 -2.33
N VAL A 151 13.30 20.93 -2.45
CA VAL A 151 12.73 20.00 -1.45
C VAL A 151 13.46 20.10 -0.11
N ASP A 152 14.78 20.19 -0.11
CA ASP A 152 15.60 20.34 1.10
C ASP A 152 15.30 21.68 1.81
N ASN A 153 15.15 22.76 1.04
CA ASN A 153 14.72 24.08 1.56
C ASN A 153 13.30 24.02 2.14
N LEU A 154 12.34 23.49 1.39
CA LEU A 154 10.94 23.38 1.83
C LEU A 154 10.81 22.50 3.07
N THR A 155 11.54 21.38 3.12
CA THR A 155 11.66 20.49 4.30
C THR A 155 12.23 21.24 5.51
N THR A 156 13.15 22.18 5.30
CA THR A 156 13.70 23.01 6.37
C THR A 156 12.67 24.01 6.93
N PHE A 157 11.83 24.61 6.07
CA PHE A 157 10.73 25.48 6.54
C PHE A 157 9.61 24.67 7.20
N PHE A 158 9.28 23.50 6.65
CA PHE A 158 8.37 22.54 7.25
C PHE A 158 8.79 22.19 8.68
N LYS A 159 10.04 21.75 8.90
CA LYS A 159 10.58 21.44 10.23
C LYS A 159 10.49 22.63 11.18
N LYS A 160 10.79 23.85 10.72
CA LYS A 160 10.61 25.09 11.52
C LYS A 160 9.16 25.29 11.94
N ALA A 161 8.20 25.05 11.05
CA ALA A 161 6.77 25.14 11.38
C ALA A 161 6.37 24.08 12.42
N VAL A 162 6.69 22.80 12.21
CA VAL A 162 6.29 21.72 13.14
C VAL A 162 6.95 21.84 14.52
N ARG A 163 8.17 22.39 14.64
CA ARG A 163 8.76 22.73 15.95
C ARG A 163 7.88 23.68 16.79
N THR A 164 7.01 24.48 16.14
CA THR A 164 6.06 25.40 16.80
C THR A 164 4.72 24.80 17.22
N LEU A 165 4.51 23.48 17.04
CA LEU A 165 3.33 22.73 17.50
C LEU A 165 2.93 23.12 18.95
N ARG A 166 1.64 23.20 19.26
CA ARG A 166 1.16 23.55 20.62
C ARG A 166 0.96 22.33 21.50
N GLU A 167 0.68 21.19 20.87
CA GLU A 167 0.47 19.88 21.44
C GLU A 167 1.78 19.24 21.94
N ASP A 168 1.66 18.33 22.91
CA ASP A 168 2.79 17.63 23.55
C ASP A 168 3.36 16.52 22.64
N GLY A 169 2.60 16.11 21.64
CA GLY A 169 3.01 15.08 20.68
C GLY A 169 2.36 15.19 19.31
N LEU A 170 3.00 14.53 18.36
CA LEU A 170 2.57 14.33 16.98
C LEU A 170 2.47 12.83 16.69
N VAL A 171 1.34 12.39 16.13
CA VAL A 171 1.16 11.03 15.60
C VAL A 171 0.85 11.12 14.11
N ILE A 172 1.69 10.49 13.29
CA ILE A 172 1.51 10.44 11.84
C ILE A 172 1.03 9.05 11.46
N LEU A 173 -0.17 8.97 10.88
CA LEU A 173 -0.79 7.75 10.39
C LEU A 173 -0.55 7.65 8.88
N LEU A 174 0.12 6.59 8.43
CA LEU A 174 0.47 6.35 7.02
C LEU A 174 -0.30 5.11 6.52
N ASP A 175 -1.43 5.33 5.84
CA ASP A 175 -2.27 4.24 5.32
C ASP A 175 -1.91 3.85 3.89
N ASN A 176 -2.01 2.56 3.58
CA ASN A 176 -1.67 1.97 2.28
C ASN A 176 -0.26 2.34 1.79
N PHE A 177 0.75 2.38 2.68
CA PHE A 177 2.08 2.93 2.39
C PHE A 177 2.75 2.32 1.15
N GLU A 178 2.49 1.04 0.85
CA GLU A 178 3.08 0.38 -0.31
C GLU A 178 2.79 1.09 -1.65
N TRP A 179 1.73 1.90 -1.73
CA TRP A 179 1.36 2.70 -2.89
C TRP A 179 2.41 3.74 -3.29
N LEU A 180 3.24 4.16 -2.34
CA LEU A 180 4.37 5.04 -2.61
C LEU A 180 5.52 4.23 -3.24
N SER A 181 5.89 3.11 -2.60
CA SER A 181 6.96 2.21 -3.04
C SER A 181 6.70 1.49 -4.36
N GLU A 182 5.44 1.30 -4.76
CA GLU A 182 5.06 0.72 -6.05
C GLU A 182 5.24 1.70 -7.24
N ARG A 183 5.45 3.00 -6.97
CA ARG A 183 5.44 4.07 -7.99
C ARG A 183 6.76 4.81 -8.15
N ASP A 184 7.38 5.21 -7.05
CA ASP A 184 8.57 6.06 -7.06
C ASP A 184 9.45 5.74 -5.84
N SER A 185 10.64 5.19 -6.10
CA SER A 185 11.61 4.78 -5.08
C SER A 185 12.40 5.94 -4.45
N ASP A 186 12.28 7.16 -4.96
CA ASP A 186 12.96 8.33 -4.40
C ASP A 186 12.08 9.00 -3.34
N ILE A 187 10.75 8.94 -3.49
CA ILE A 187 9.80 9.57 -2.55
C ILE A 187 9.61 8.70 -1.30
N ASP A 188 9.48 7.38 -1.44
CA ASP A 188 9.39 6.49 -0.26
C ASP A 188 10.70 6.47 0.53
N TYR A 189 11.85 6.46 -0.17
CA TYR A 189 13.17 6.60 0.43
C TYR A 189 13.31 7.93 1.17
N TRP A 190 12.99 9.07 0.55
CA TRP A 190 13.05 10.38 1.22
C TRP A 190 12.14 10.42 2.46
N LEU A 191 10.91 9.89 2.36
CA LEU A 191 9.96 9.91 3.47
C LEU A 191 10.45 9.06 4.65
N MET A 192 10.90 7.83 4.40
CA MET A 192 11.29 6.87 5.43
C MET A 192 12.73 7.04 5.95
N ASN A 193 13.67 7.45 5.10
CA ASN A 193 15.09 7.58 5.44
C ASN A 193 15.54 9.03 5.66
N SER A 194 14.69 10.04 5.48
CA SER A 194 15.03 11.45 5.77
C SER A 194 13.94 12.20 6.52
N LEU A 195 12.74 12.38 5.95
CA LEU A 195 11.72 13.26 6.56
C LEU A 195 11.28 12.79 7.95
N LEU A 196 10.84 11.54 8.08
CA LEU A 196 10.29 11.02 9.34
C LEU A 196 11.35 10.84 10.44
N PRO A 197 12.56 10.28 10.17
CA PRO A 197 13.63 10.21 11.18
C PRO A 197 14.05 11.59 11.69
N ASP A 198 14.27 12.55 10.78
CA ASP A 198 14.67 13.90 11.17
C ASP A 198 13.59 14.61 11.99
N LEU A 199 12.31 14.46 11.60
CA LEU A 199 11.18 15.06 12.31
C LEU A 199 11.05 14.49 13.72
N HIS A 200 11.25 13.18 13.88
CA HIS A 200 11.28 12.53 15.17
C HIS A 200 12.43 13.07 16.05
N GLU A 201 13.64 13.19 15.52
CA GLU A 201 14.78 13.73 16.27
C GLU A 201 14.61 15.21 16.65
N ASP A 202 14.11 16.04 15.72
CA ASP A 202 13.87 17.47 15.92
C ASP A 202 12.92 17.73 17.10
N LEU A 203 11.80 17.00 17.14
CA LEU A 203 10.75 17.16 18.14
C LEU A 203 11.15 16.60 19.51
N THR A 204 11.76 15.41 19.52
CA THR A 204 12.09 14.68 20.76
C THR A 204 13.38 15.16 21.41
N ARG A 205 14.47 15.33 20.65
CA ARG A 205 15.82 15.57 21.21
C ARG A 205 16.27 17.01 21.12
N GLN A 206 16.03 17.68 19.99
CA GLN A 206 16.72 18.94 19.70
C GLN A 206 15.96 20.18 20.16
N SER A 207 14.63 20.23 20.01
CA SER A 207 13.89 21.50 20.07
C SER A 207 12.82 21.61 21.16
N SER A 208 12.19 20.51 21.58
CA SER A 208 10.91 20.63 22.31
C SER A 208 10.55 19.53 23.31
N ASN A 209 11.29 18.43 23.41
CA ASN A 209 10.93 17.27 24.24
C ASN A 209 9.48 16.78 23.99
N LYS A 210 9.03 16.89 22.74
CA LYS A 210 7.71 16.46 22.27
C LYS A 210 7.78 15.07 21.68
N GLN A 211 6.68 14.34 21.78
CA GLN A 211 6.59 13.01 21.19
C GLN A 211 6.35 13.09 19.69
N CYS A 212 6.96 12.17 18.94
CA CYS A 212 6.73 12.03 17.51
C CYS A 212 6.69 10.54 17.19
N LEU A 213 5.49 10.02 16.96
CA LEU A 213 5.24 8.62 16.65
C LEU A 213 4.70 8.50 15.23
N VAL A 214 5.06 7.41 14.55
CA VAL A 214 4.54 7.07 13.23
C VAL A 214 3.88 5.70 13.33
N MET A 215 2.64 5.58 12.86
CA MET A 215 1.96 4.30 12.70
C MET A 215 1.64 4.12 11.21
N MET A 216 2.19 3.08 10.59
CA MET A 216 1.99 2.80 9.17
C MET A 216 1.31 1.46 8.95
N THR A 217 0.44 1.40 7.96
CA THR A 217 -0.02 0.14 7.37
C THR A 217 0.65 -0.06 6.03
N SER A 218 1.16 -1.27 5.81
CA SER A 218 1.76 -1.64 4.52
C SER A 218 1.44 -3.09 4.21
N ARG A 219 1.25 -3.43 2.93
CA ARG A 219 1.20 -4.84 2.50
C ARG A 219 2.61 -5.44 2.35
N MET A 220 3.58 -4.63 1.92
CA MET A 220 4.99 -4.99 1.79
C MET A 220 5.81 -4.52 3.01
N LYS A 221 7.01 -5.06 3.20
CA LYS A 221 7.96 -4.48 4.17
C LYS A 221 8.56 -3.20 3.57
N PRO A 222 8.37 -2.01 4.15
CA PRO A 222 8.91 -0.77 3.60
C PRO A 222 10.45 -0.74 3.67
N PRO A 223 11.12 0.06 2.82
CA PRO A 223 12.55 0.35 2.99
C PRO A 223 12.77 1.11 4.30
N LEU A 224 13.75 0.65 5.09
CA LEU A 224 14.02 1.10 6.46
C LEU A 224 15.52 1.01 6.71
N ASP A 225 16.29 1.71 5.88
CA ASP A 225 17.75 1.62 5.86
C ASP A 225 18.38 2.41 7.01
N VAL A 226 17.75 3.53 7.37
CA VAL A 226 18.17 4.42 8.47
C VAL A 226 17.46 4.09 9.79
N ILE A 227 16.23 3.57 9.74
CA ILE A 227 15.43 3.25 10.94
C ILE A 227 15.78 1.88 11.49
N LYS A 228 16.44 1.86 12.66
CA LYS A 228 16.96 0.64 13.28
C LYS A 228 15.87 -0.28 13.83
N GLN A 229 16.22 -1.54 14.08
CA GLN A 229 15.25 -2.55 14.54
C GLN A 229 14.70 -2.23 15.94
N GLU A 230 15.51 -1.69 16.84
CA GLU A 230 15.11 -1.25 18.18
C GLU A 230 14.23 0.02 18.15
N GLN A 231 14.11 0.70 17.00
CA GLN A 231 13.27 1.89 16.82
C GLN A 231 11.89 1.58 16.22
N ARG A 232 11.65 0.32 15.83
CA ARG A 232 10.40 -0.10 15.20
C ARG A 232 9.73 -1.26 15.93
N HIS A 233 8.42 -1.23 15.98
CA HIS A 233 7.56 -2.33 16.37
C HIS A 233 6.81 -2.84 15.13
N THR A 234 6.48 -4.13 15.07
CA THR A 234 5.84 -4.75 13.90
C THR A 234 4.69 -5.65 14.32
N ILE A 235 3.48 -5.38 13.82
CA ILE A 235 2.28 -6.19 14.02
C ILE A 235 1.94 -6.88 12.69
N THR A 236 1.80 -8.20 12.72
CA THR A 236 1.29 -8.99 11.59
C THR A 236 -0.21 -9.23 11.80
N LEU A 237 -1.06 -8.72 10.91
CA LEU A 237 -2.45 -9.14 10.80
C LEU A 237 -2.51 -10.43 9.96
N LEU A 238 -2.95 -11.50 10.61
CA LEU A 238 -3.15 -12.82 10.01
C LEU A 238 -4.60 -12.97 9.50
N PRO A 239 -4.88 -13.95 8.63
CA PRO A 239 -6.25 -14.41 8.40
C PRO A 239 -6.90 -14.89 9.70
N TRP A 240 -8.19 -14.62 9.86
CA TRP A 240 -8.96 -15.01 11.03
C TRP A 240 -9.00 -16.53 11.17
N ASN A 241 -8.71 -17.05 12.36
CA ASN A 241 -8.88 -18.49 12.62
C ASN A 241 -10.37 -18.91 12.64
N ARG A 242 -10.64 -20.22 12.68
CA ARG A 242 -12.03 -20.78 12.68
C ARG A 242 -12.91 -20.19 13.78
N GLU A 243 -12.38 -20.02 14.99
CA GLU A 243 -13.09 -19.49 16.14
C GLU A 243 -13.41 -18.00 15.95
N THR A 244 -12.47 -17.21 15.42
CA THR A 244 -12.69 -15.80 15.06
C THR A 244 -13.77 -15.66 13.99
N VAL A 245 -13.78 -16.52 12.95
CA VAL A 245 -14.83 -16.52 11.91
C VAL A 245 -16.20 -16.93 12.47
N ALA A 246 -16.27 -17.99 13.27
CA ALA A 246 -17.51 -18.41 13.93
C ALA A 246 -18.05 -17.29 14.85
N GLY A 247 -17.16 -16.67 15.63
CA GLY A 247 -17.48 -15.52 16.48
C GLY A 247 -17.94 -14.29 15.71
N TYR A 248 -17.40 -14.04 14.51
CA TYR A 248 -17.91 -13.01 13.60
C TYR A 248 -19.35 -13.33 13.18
N LEU A 249 -19.57 -14.53 12.64
CA LEU A 249 -20.87 -14.92 12.07
C LEU A 249 -21.98 -14.96 13.13
N GLN A 250 -21.66 -15.37 14.36
CA GLN A 250 -22.59 -15.29 15.50
C GLN A 250 -23.02 -13.86 15.83
N GLN A 251 -22.10 -12.88 15.79
CA GLN A 251 -22.45 -11.47 16.00
C GLN A 251 -23.33 -10.91 14.88
N GLU A 252 -23.11 -11.39 13.66
CA GLU A 252 -23.96 -11.11 12.49
C GLU A 252 -25.26 -11.95 12.44
N LYS A 253 -25.62 -12.60 13.56
CA LYS A 253 -26.85 -13.41 13.77
C LYS A 253 -26.95 -14.68 12.90
N ILE A 254 -25.83 -15.14 12.35
CA ILE A 254 -25.73 -16.41 11.63
C ILE A 254 -25.29 -17.47 12.64
N HIS A 255 -26.22 -18.31 13.10
CA HIS A 255 -25.98 -19.26 14.18
C HIS A 255 -25.69 -20.70 13.73
N ALA A 256 -25.82 -21.02 12.44
CA ALA A 256 -25.61 -22.37 11.92
C ALA A 256 -24.12 -22.72 11.80
N ALA A 257 -23.64 -23.67 12.61
CA ALA A 257 -22.24 -24.10 12.63
C ALA A 257 -21.75 -24.65 11.27
N THR A 258 -22.63 -25.28 10.49
CA THR A 258 -22.34 -25.74 9.12
C THR A 258 -22.01 -24.59 8.17
N LEU A 259 -22.61 -23.40 8.37
CA LEU A 259 -22.23 -22.19 7.65
C LEU A 259 -20.90 -21.61 8.15
N HIS A 260 -20.58 -21.73 9.44
CA HIS A 260 -19.29 -21.23 9.97
C HIS A 260 -18.12 -21.97 9.33
N GLU A 261 -18.20 -23.29 9.26
CA GLU A 261 -17.22 -24.14 8.58
C GLU A 261 -17.20 -23.90 7.07
N LEU A 262 -18.36 -23.72 6.42
CA LEU A 262 -18.43 -23.39 4.99
C LEU A 262 -17.75 -22.05 4.68
N VAL A 263 -18.08 -20.99 5.42
CA VAL A 263 -17.48 -19.66 5.23
C VAL A 263 -15.97 -19.75 5.44
N PHE A 264 -15.51 -20.32 6.56
CA PHE A 264 -14.07 -20.46 6.81
C PHE A 264 -13.36 -21.25 5.69
N ALA A 265 -13.93 -22.36 5.23
CA ALA A 265 -13.34 -23.19 4.19
C ALA A 265 -13.29 -22.51 2.81
N GLN A 266 -14.18 -21.55 2.53
CA GLN A 266 -14.26 -20.84 1.25
C GLN A 266 -13.57 -19.47 1.26
N THR A 267 -13.23 -18.95 2.44
CA THR A 267 -12.55 -17.66 2.59
C THR A 267 -11.16 -17.77 3.23
N GLU A 268 -10.75 -18.95 3.70
CA GLU A 268 -9.49 -19.19 4.42
C GLU A 268 -9.25 -18.21 5.58
N GLY A 269 -10.33 -17.74 6.23
CA GLY A 269 -10.24 -16.71 7.27
C GLY A 269 -9.99 -15.27 6.79
N HIS A 270 -9.87 -15.02 5.49
CA HIS A 270 -9.64 -13.69 4.94
C HIS A 270 -10.80 -12.73 5.29
N ALA A 271 -10.56 -11.77 6.19
CA ALA A 271 -11.57 -10.94 6.84
C ALA A 271 -12.57 -10.25 5.88
N TYR A 272 -12.09 -9.72 4.75
CA TYR A 272 -12.96 -9.10 3.76
C TYR A 272 -13.81 -10.12 3.01
N SER A 273 -13.26 -11.29 2.67
CA SER A 273 -14.02 -12.38 2.03
C SER A 273 -15.05 -13.00 2.98
N VAL A 274 -14.73 -13.13 4.28
CA VAL A 274 -15.71 -13.51 5.33
C VAL A 274 -16.87 -12.51 5.36
N THR A 275 -16.57 -11.22 5.28
CA THR A 275 -17.58 -10.15 5.24
C THR A 275 -18.44 -10.22 3.97
N LEU A 276 -17.83 -10.44 2.80
CA LEU A 276 -18.56 -10.63 1.53
C LEU A 276 -19.47 -11.86 1.57
N PHE A 277 -18.99 -13.01 2.06
CA PHE A 277 -19.80 -14.22 2.21
C PHE A 277 -20.95 -13.98 3.19
N CYS A 278 -20.70 -13.32 4.32
CA CYS A 278 -21.74 -12.95 5.28
C CYS A 278 -22.83 -12.06 4.65
N ASN A 279 -22.47 -11.12 3.77
CA ASN A 279 -23.42 -10.29 3.06
C ASN A 279 -24.29 -11.11 2.10
N VAL A 280 -23.69 -12.05 1.35
CA VAL A 280 -24.43 -12.99 0.49
C VAL A 280 -25.42 -13.84 1.29
N ILE A 281 -25.03 -14.36 2.47
CA ILE A 281 -25.93 -15.13 3.34
C ILE A 281 -27.13 -14.28 3.81
N LYS A 282 -26.91 -13.00 4.13
CA LYS A 282 -27.97 -12.08 4.58
C LYS A 282 -28.92 -11.67 3.45
N GLU A 283 -28.41 -11.41 2.26
CA GLU A 283 -29.18 -10.94 1.12
C GLU A 283 -30.09 -12.04 0.54
N TYR A 284 -29.54 -13.24 0.35
CA TYR A 284 -30.26 -14.36 -0.26
C TYR A 284 -31.08 -15.19 0.76
N GLY A 285 -30.86 -14.94 2.05
CA GLY A 285 -31.53 -15.62 3.15
C GLY A 285 -30.98 -17.02 3.39
N TYR A 286 -30.77 -17.36 4.67
CA TYR A 286 -30.54 -18.73 5.09
C TYR A 286 -31.70 -19.20 5.95
N ASP A 287 -32.54 -20.05 5.37
CA ASP A 287 -33.50 -20.83 6.13
C ASP A 287 -32.79 -22.06 6.72
N ALA A 288 -32.73 -22.13 8.04
CA ALA A 288 -32.11 -23.24 8.78
C ALA A 288 -32.79 -24.59 8.56
N GLN A 289 -33.96 -24.64 7.90
CA GLN A 289 -34.68 -25.87 7.56
C GLN A 289 -34.44 -26.37 6.13
N LEU A 290 -33.73 -25.61 5.28
CA LEU A 290 -33.43 -25.97 3.89
C LEU A 290 -31.94 -26.30 3.69
N GLU A 291 -31.54 -27.45 4.25
CA GLU A 291 -30.16 -27.92 4.27
C GLU A 291 -29.56 -28.22 2.88
N ILE A 292 -28.25 -27.96 2.78
CA ILE A 292 -27.27 -28.47 1.79
C ILE A 292 -27.51 -28.09 0.32
N ARG A 293 -28.72 -28.15 -0.23
CA ARG A 293 -28.95 -27.84 -1.67
C ARG A 293 -28.61 -26.41 -2.05
N ASN A 294 -28.67 -25.49 -1.10
CA ASN A 294 -28.36 -24.08 -1.32
C ASN A 294 -26.87 -23.74 -1.07
N THR A 295 -26.03 -24.64 -0.54
CA THR A 295 -24.63 -24.29 -0.22
C THR A 295 -23.82 -24.04 -1.48
N SER A 296 -23.95 -24.88 -2.52
CA SER A 296 -23.31 -24.65 -3.82
C SER A 296 -23.75 -23.33 -4.47
N GLN A 297 -25.02 -22.95 -4.30
CA GLN A 297 -25.53 -21.67 -4.78
C GLN A 297 -24.93 -20.48 -3.99
N LEU A 298 -24.89 -20.57 -2.65
CA LEU A 298 -24.24 -19.56 -1.81
C LEU A 298 -22.75 -19.40 -2.13
N VAL A 299 -22.04 -20.49 -2.38
CA VAL A 299 -20.63 -20.46 -2.81
C VAL A 299 -20.49 -19.81 -4.18
N ALA A 300 -21.33 -20.14 -5.17
CA ALA A 300 -21.29 -19.49 -6.48
C ALA A 300 -21.58 -17.97 -6.42
N LEU A 301 -22.55 -17.57 -5.59
CA LEU A 301 -22.88 -16.16 -5.33
C LEU A 301 -21.73 -15.44 -4.61
N PHE A 302 -21.12 -16.08 -3.60
CA PHE A 302 -19.92 -15.57 -2.94
C PHE A 302 -18.76 -15.39 -3.93
N LEU A 303 -18.43 -16.41 -4.74
CA LEU A 303 -17.31 -16.33 -5.68
C LEU A 303 -17.54 -15.24 -6.75
N ARG A 304 -18.79 -15.01 -7.18
CA ARG A 304 -19.15 -13.88 -8.04
C ARG A 304 -18.96 -12.53 -7.34
N ALA A 305 -19.42 -12.39 -6.10
CA ALA A 305 -19.27 -11.17 -5.32
C ALA A 305 -17.79 -10.87 -4.99
N ALA A 306 -17.01 -11.91 -4.66
CA ALA A 306 -15.59 -11.82 -4.39
C ALA A 306 -14.77 -11.52 -5.66
N TRP A 307 -15.15 -12.06 -6.82
CA TRP A 307 -14.54 -11.66 -8.08
C TRP A 307 -14.67 -10.16 -8.32
N GLN A 308 -15.88 -9.61 -8.18
CA GLN A 308 -16.11 -8.18 -8.42
C GLN A 308 -15.49 -7.31 -7.30
N ALA A 309 -16.00 -7.43 -6.07
CA ALA A 309 -15.71 -6.50 -4.99
C ALA A 309 -14.32 -6.69 -4.35
N PHE A 310 -13.69 -7.87 -4.50
CA PHE A 310 -12.34 -8.12 -3.97
C PHE A 310 -11.30 -8.20 -5.09
N VAL A 311 -11.46 -9.10 -6.06
CA VAL A 311 -10.41 -9.33 -7.07
C VAL A 311 -10.33 -8.20 -8.09
N GLN A 312 -11.44 -7.81 -8.74
CA GLN A 312 -11.43 -6.71 -9.71
C GLN A 312 -11.17 -5.37 -9.02
N GLU A 313 -12.02 -4.97 -8.07
CA GLU A 313 -12.01 -3.62 -7.51
C GLU A 313 -10.81 -3.33 -6.58
N GLN A 314 -10.35 -4.32 -5.79
CA GLN A 314 -9.33 -4.07 -4.74
C GLN A 314 -7.94 -4.58 -5.09
N ILE A 315 -7.79 -5.37 -6.17
CA ILE A 315 -6.50 -5.95 -6.60
C ILE A 315 -6.23 -5.63 -8.06
N LEU A 316 -6.96 -6.20 -9.03
CA LEU A 316 -6.63 -6.07 -10.46
C LEU A 316 -6.71 -4.63 -10.97
N ALA A 317 -7.71 -3.84 -10.57
CA ALA A 317 -7.85 -2.43 -10.96
C ALA A 317 -6.72 -1.52 -10.44
N ARG A 318 -5.85 -2.05 -9.58
CA ARG A 318 -4.72 -1.36 -8.95
C ARG A 318 -3.37 -1.75 -9.54
N LEU A 319 -3.32 -2.87 -10.27
CA LEU A 319 -2.11 -3.35 -10.93
C LEU A 319 -1.98 -2.69 -12.31
N HIS A 320 -0.79 -2.20 -12.63
CA HIS A 320 -0.46 -1.75 -13.97
C HIS A 320 -0.08 -2.93 -14.85
N TRP A 321 -0.35 -2.83 -16.16
CA TRP A 321 0.12 -3.79 -17.15
C TRP A 321 1.66 -3.92 -17.08
N PRO A 322 2.24 -5.14 -17.11
CA PRO A 322 1.60 -6.44 -17.38
C PRO A 322 1.12 -7.19 -16.13
N PHE A 323 1.20 -6.60 -14.93
CA PHE A 323 1.01 -7.32 -13.67
C PHE A 323 -0.44 -7.71 -13.40
N ASP A 324 -1.42 -6.96 -13.91
CA ASP A 324 -2.84 -7.30 -13.83
C ASP A 324 -3.17 -8.55 -14.66
N GLU A 325 -2.63 -8.65 -15.88
CA GLU A 325 -2.75 -9.84 -16.73
C GLU A 325 -1.98 -11.03 -16.15
N LEU A 326 -0.77 -10.82 -15.62
CA LEU A 326 0.01 -11.87 -14.96
C LEU A 326 -0.70 -12.43 -13.72
N LEU A 327 -1.34 -11.58 -12.90
CA LEU A 327 -2.11 -12.07 -11.76
C LEU A 327 -3.41 -12.76 -12.22
N ARG A 328 -4.10 -12.21 -13.22
CA ARG A 328 -5.36 -12.77 -13.75
C ARG A 328 -5.16 -14.12 -14.40
N TYR A 329 -4.14 -14.30 -15.23
CA TYR A 329 -3.94 -15.54 -16.00
C TYR A 329 -2.87 -16.47 -15.42
N GLY A 330 -1.97 -15.96 -14.58
CA GLY A 330 -0.95 -16.76 -13.87
C GLY A 330 -1.53 -17.88 -12.99
N VAL A 331 -2.82 -17.77 -12.62
CA VAL A 331 -3.55 -18.84 -11.92
C VAL A 331 -3.71 -20.12 -12.75
N VAL A 332 -3.37 -20.11 -14.04
CA VAL A 332 -3.28 -21.34 -14.83
C VAL A 332 -2.24 -22.30 -14.23
N THR A 333 -1.11 -21.78 -13.75
CA THR A 333 -0.04 -22.55 -13.10
C THR A 333 -0.28 -22.65 -11.60
N GLU A 334 -0.24 -23.83 -10.98
CA GLU A 334 -0.32 -23.95 -9.50
C GLU A 334 0.90 -23.34 -8.83
N TYR A 335 2.08 -23.59 -9.40
CA TYR A 335 3.36 -23.03 -8.97
C TYR A 335 4.19 -22.61 -10.18
N PHE A 336 5.05 -21.62 -9.96
CA PHE A 336 5.81 -20.99 -11.02
C PHE A 336 7.21 -20.52 -10.61
N THR A 337 8.05 -20.43 -11.63
CA THR A 337 9.39 -19.85 -11.60
C THR A 337 9.52 -18.87 -12.75
N GLN A 338 10.54 -18.00 -12.73
CA GLN A 338 10.80 -17.05 -13.81
C GLN A 338 10.84 -17.73 -15.18
N HIS A 339 11.52 -18.87 -15.29
CA HIS A 339 11.64 -19.59 -16.56
C HIS A 339 10.28 -20.10 -17.06
N LYS A 340 9.51 -20.77 -16.19
CA LYS A 340 8.20 -21.32 -16.54
C LYS A 340 7.24 -20.23 -17.01
N TRP A 341 7.15 -19.13 -16.28
CA TRP A 341 6.28 -18.01 -16.65
C TRP A 341 6.74 -17.25 -17.89
N ALA A 342 8.05 -17.11 -18.13
CA ALA A 342 8.54 -16.55 -19.40
C ALA A 342 8.16 -17.41 -20.62
N THR A 343 8.03 -18.74 -20.46
CA THR A 343 7.57 -19.64 -21.52
C THR A 343 6.05 -19.57 -21.76
N ILE A 344 5.25 -19.44 -20.70
CA ILE A 344 3.78 -19.41 -20.79
C ILE A 344 3.26 -18.02 -21.19
N PHE A 345 3.91 -16.96 -20.70
CA PHE A 345 3.53 -15.56 -20.90
C PHE A 345 4.62 -14.72 -21.61
N PRO A 346 5.20 -15.15 -22.74
CA PRO A 346 6.28 -14.44 -23.43
C PRO A 346 5.89 -13.03 -23.91
N GLU A 347 4.59 -12.75 -24.09
CA GLU A 347 4.07 -11.41 -24.36
C GLU A 347 4.02 -10.48 -23.12
N LEU A 348 3.93 -11.03 -21.90
CA LEU A 348 3.87 -10.27 -20.65
C LEU A 348 5.24 -10.20 -19.94
N LEU A 349 6.12 -11.16 -20.23
CA LEU A 349 7.50 -11.23 -19.73
C LEU A 349 8.48 -11.31 -20.92
N PRO A 350 8.63 -10.23 -21.72
CA PRO A 350 9.39 -10.27 -22.96
C PRO A 350 10.91 -10.24 -22.75
N GLY A 351 11.60 -11.24 -23.28
CA GLY A 351 13.04 -11.21 -23.57
C GLY A 351 13.92 -10.72 -22.42
N MET A 352 14.60 -9.58 -22.62
CA MET A 352 15.55 -9.03 -21.64
C MET A 352 14.88 -8.44 -20.39
N GLN A 353 13.62 -8.00 -20.47
CA GLN A 353 12.88 -7.42 -19.33
C GLN A 353 12.17 -8.47 -18.46
N ALA A 354 12.08 -9.71 -18.94
CA ALA A 354 11.40 -10.81 -18.25
C ALA A 354 11.88 -11.03 -16.81
N ARG A 355 13.17 -10.77 -16.53
CA ARG A 355 13.73 -10.88 -15.18
C ARG A 355 13.20 -9.78 -14.26
N ASP A 356 13.35 -8.53 -14.65
CA ASP A 356 13.01 -7.38 -13.79
C ASP A 356 11.51 -7.33 -13.53
N LEU A 357 10.70 -7.60 -14.56
CA LEU A 357 9.25 -7.74 -14.42
C LEU A 357 8.86 -8.90 -13.48
N PHE A 358 9.55 -10.03 -13.55
CA PHE A 358 9.33 -11.15 -12.62
C PHE A 358 9.73 -10.79 -11.19
N GLU A 359 10.90 -10.19 -10.99
CA GLU A 359 11.40 -9.74 -9.68
C GLU A 359 10.53 -8.66 -9.05
N CYS A 360 9.84 -7.83 -9.86
CA CYS A 360 8.80 -6.92 -9.40
C CYS A 360 7.51 -7.69 -9.04
N PHE A 361 7.02 -8.57 -9.93
CA PHE A 361 5.76 -9.27 -9.72
C PHE A 361 5.74 -10.13 -8.45
N VAL A 362 6.82 -10.86 -8.15
CA VAL A 362 6.87 -11.72 -6.95
C VAL A 362 6.92 -10.97 -5.62
N ARG A 363 6.99 -9.63 -5.65
CA ARG A 363 6.85 -8.78 -4.45
C ARG A 363 5.40 -8.46 -4.12
N TYR A 364 4.45 -8.68 -5.05
CA TYR A 364 3.05 -8.42 -4.78
C TYR A 364 2.52 -9.34 -3.66
N PRO A 365 1.72 -8.83 -2.72
CA PRO A 365 1.21 -9.60 -1.58
C PRO A 365 0.29 -10.76 -1.98
N SER A 366 -0.31 -10.69 -3.17
CA SER A 366 -1.03 -11.80 -3.80
C SER A 366 -0.14 -12.99 -4.15
N VAL A 367 1.19 -12.86 -4.11
CA VAL A 367 2.18 -13.88 -4.47
C VAL A 367 2.91 -14.37 -3.22
N GLN A 368 3.09 -15.68 -3.12
CA GLN A 368 3.70 -16.35 -1.97
C GLN A 368 4.82 -17.27 -2.44
N PHE A 369 5.94 -17.30 -1.72
CA PHE A 369 7.03 -18.24 -1.99
C PHE A 369 6.83 -19.55 -1.21
N ASN A 370 6.74 -20.66 -1.93
CA ASN A 370 6.66 -21.99 -1.35
C ASN A 370 8.07 -22.60 -1.21
N LEU A 371 8.57 -22.62 0.03
CA LEU A 371 9.87 -23.20 0.39
C LEU A 371 10.02 -24.69 0.03
N GLN A 372 8.94 -25.48 0.06
CA GLN A 372 9.01 -26.91 -0.23
C GLN A 372 9.23 -27.19 -1.73
N GLN A 373 8.71 -26.31 -2.58
CA GLN A 373 8.80 -26.44 -4.03
C GLN A 373 9.86 -25.51 -4.67
N ASN A 374 10.46 -24.63 -3.87
CA ASN A 374 11.39 -23.60 -4.33
C ASN A 374 10.81 -22.74 -5.48
N ALA A 375 9.52 -22.45 -5.38
CA ALA A 375 8.70 -21.84 -6.43
C ALA A 375 7.69 -20.86 -5.82
N TYR A 376 7.16 -19.96 -6.63
CA TYR A 376 6.11 -19.01 -6.23
C TYR A 376 4.72 -19.55 -6.57
N THR A 377 3.70 -19.05 -5.89
CA THR A 377 2.28 -19.33 -6.16
C THR A 377 1.43 -18.08 -5.93
N ILE A 378 0.27 -18.00 -6.58
CA ILE A 378 -0.74 -16.98 -6.28
C ILE A 378 -1.57 -17.48 -5.09
N ALA A 379 -1.84 -16.60 -4.12
CA ALA A 379 -2.50 -16.94 -2.87
C ALA A 379 -3.77 -17.81 -3.09
N PRO A 380 -3.96 -18.94 -2.37
CA PRO A 380 -4.95 -19.95 -2.72
C PRO A 380 -6.38 -19.42 -2.87
N LEU A 381 -6.85 -18.57 -1.96
CA LEU A 381 -8.14 -17.88 -2.09
C LEU A 381 -8.28 -17.06 -3.38
N LEU A 382 -7.25 -16.29 -3.78
CA LEU A 382 -7.29 -15.51 -5.02
C LEU A 382 -7.32 -16.44 -6.23
N ARG A 383 -6.45 -17.46 -6.22
CA ARG A 383 -6.45 -18.52 -7.23
C ARG A 383 -7.83 -19.15 -7.40
N GLN A 384 -8.51 -19.50 -6.31
CA GLN A 384 -9.85 -20.10 -6.34
C GLN A 384 -10.88 -19.16 -6.98
N ILE A 385 -10.93 -17.89 -6.56
CA ILE A 385 -11.89 -16.90 -7.08
C ILE A 385 -11.66 -16.65 -8.58
N ILE A 386 -10.41 -16.45 -8.98
CA ILE A 386 -10.04 -16.16 -10.37
C ILE A 386 -10.32 -17.38 -11.27
N LEU A 387 -9.93 -18.60 -10.86
CA LEU A 387 -10.21 -19.81 -11.64
C LEU A 387 -11.70 -20.08 -11.80
N ASN A 388 -12.49 -19.91 -10.74
CA ASN A 388 -13.95 -20.01 -10.83
C ASN A 388 -14.55 -18.96 -11.77
N HIS A 389 -13.98 -17.75 -11.84
CA HIS A 389 -14.43 -16.76 -12.81
C HIS A 389 -14.06 -17.14 -14.26
N LEU A 390 -12.77 -17.41 -14.53
CA LEU A 390 -12.28 -17.67 -15.89
C LEU A 390 -12.87 -18.93 -16.53
N SER A 391 -13.12 -19.97 -15.72
CA SER A 391 -13.79 -21.20 -16.19
C SER A 391 -15.25 -20.99 -16.60
N ASN A 392 -15.91 -19.92 -16.15
CA ASN A 392 -17.28 -19.58 -16.53
C ASN A 392 -17.37 -18.57 -17.69
N GLU A 393 -16.30 -17.82 -17.99
CA GLU A 393 -16.30 -16.81 -19.08
C GLU A 393 -15.77 -17.32 -20.43
N GLU A 394 -15.23 -18.54 -20.50
CA GLU A 394 -14.75 -19.17 -21.74
C GLU A 394 -13.69 -18.38 -22.55
N SER A 395 -12.98 -17.43 -21.91
CA SER A 395 -11.98 -16.55 -22.56
C SER A 395 -10.94 -17.32 -23.40
N ASP A 396 -10.85 -16.98 -24.68
CA ASP A 396 -9.83 -17.50 -25.62
C ASP A 396 -8.41 -17.26 -25.10
N GLN A 397 -8.18 -16.16 -24.39
CA GLN A 397 -6.88 -15.84 -23.81
C GLN A 397 -6.52 -16.79 -22.66
N PHE A 398 -7.49 -17.18 -21.83
CA PHE A 398 -7.27 -18.18 -20.79
C PHE A 398 -7.00 -19.57 -21.39
N LYS A 399 -7.79 -19.98 -22.39
CA LYS A 399 -7.60 -21.24 -23.15
C LYS A 399 -6.17 -21.32 -23.73
N LYS A 400 -5.73 -20.26 -24.42
CA LYS A 400 -4.36 -20.12 -24.97
C LYS A 400 -3.24 -20.28 -23.92
N TYR A 401 -3.40 -19.71 -22.72
CA TYR A 401 -2.40 -19.87 -21.66
C TYR A 401 -2.45 -21.26 -21.02
N HIS A 402 -3.62 -21.90 -20.98
CA HIS A 402 -3.77 -23.27 -20.49
C HIS A 402 -3.09 -24.28 -21.41
N GLU A 403 -3.32 -24.18 -22.73
CA GLU A 403 -2.63 -25.00 -23.74
C GLU A 403 -1.10 -24.88 -23.66
N ARG A 404 -0.57 -23.69 -23.31
CA ARG A 404 0.87 -23.46 -23.12
C ARG A 404 1.42 -24.07 -21.83
N GLU A 405 0.63 -24.08 -20.75
CA GLU A 405 0.98 -24.75 -19.49
C GLU A 405 0.94 -26.28 -19.65
N GLU A 406 -0.04 -26.83 -20.37
CA GLU A 406 -0.11 -28.27 -20.68
C GLU A 406 1.03 -28.75 -21.60
N ALA A 407 1.64 -27.84 -22.37
CA ALA A 407 2.76 -28.13 -23.27
C ALA A 407 4.15 -27.97 -22.64
N TYR A 408 4.26 -27.56 -21.37
CA TYR A 408 5.51 -27.29 -20.65
C TYR A 408 5.93 -28.46 -19.72
#